data_AF-A0A2N9N3N9-F1
#
_entry.id   AF-A0A2N9N3N9-F1
#
_cell.length_a   1.000
_cell.length_b   1.000
_cell.length_c   1.000
_cell.angle_alpha   90.00
_cell.angle_beta   90.00
_cell.angle_gamma   90.00
#
_symmetry.space_group_name_H-M   'P 1'
#
loop_
_entity.id
_entity.type
_entity.pdbx_description
1 polymer ?
#
loop_
_entity_poly.entity_id
_entity_poly.type
_entity_poly.pdbx_seq_one_letter_code
_entity_poly.pdbx_strand_id
1 'polypeptide(L)'
;MSRSQENLIGIEQNAASQFFSQVLRKKDEAFLISFGEESELLQDYTGSPRLLQEGLKGLRVSSGVGGLGPGPVPTAGGPRGTVLYDAVYLAASEKLRTEVGRKVIVVITDGVDEGSRLSINQAVEAAQKADAVIYSIDYQDPHFYGPFGGFGGGGEIALRKMSDETGGHVYKVDRRVTLE
;
A
#
# COMPACT_ATOMS: atom_id res chain seq x y z
N MET A 1 27.60 -4.45 -6.76
CA MET A 1 26.57 -3.53 -6.23
C MET A 1 27.29 -2.36 -5.58
N SER A 2 26.86 -1.12 -5.80
CA SER A 2 27.62 0.11 -5.47
C SER A 2 27.38 0.57 -4.03
N ARG A 3 28.41 1.12 -3.35
CA ARG A 3 28.33 1.69 -1.97
C ARG A 3 27.18 2.69 -1.78
N SER A 4 26.73 3.36 -2.84
CA SER A 4 25.59 4.28 -2.80
C SER A 4 24.26 3.56 -2.60
N GLN A 5 24.09 2.34 -3.13
CA GLN A 5 22.89 1.53 -2.90
C GLN A 5 22.89 0.89 -1.51
N GLU A 6 24.05 0.48 -0.98
CA GLU A 6 24.18 -0.04 0.38
C GLU A 6 23.80 1.01 1.43
N ASN A 7 24.21 2.27 1.25
CA ASN A 7 23.86 3.37 2.14
C ASN A 7 22.36 3.71 2.11
N LEU A 8 21.73 3.71 0.92
CA LEU A 8 20.30 3.96 0.78
C LEU A 8 19.45 2.87 1.45
N ILE A 9 19.81 1.61 1.23
CA ILE A 9 19.13 0.46 1.86
C ILE A 9 19.22 0.55 3.39
N GLY A 10 20.35 1.01 3.94
CA GLY A 10 20.49 1.24 5.39
C GLY A 10 19.58 2.36 5.92
N ILE A 11 19.43 3.45 5.17
CA ILE A 11 18.57 4.58 5.54
C ILE A 11 17.09 4.17 5.55
N GLU A 12 16.63 3.52 4.48
CA GLU A 12 15.23 3.05 4.36
C GLU A 12 14.87 2.03 5.44
N GLN A 13 15.78 1.10 5.73
CA GLN A 13 15.62 0.14 6.81
C GLN A 13 15.50 0.84 8.17
N ASN A 14 16.37 1.79 8.47
CA ASN A 14 16.32 2.52 9.74
C ASN A 14 15.02 3.33 9.88
N ALA A 15 14.57 4.00 8.83
CA ALA A 15 13.32 4.75 8.82
C ALA A 15 12.11 3.86 9.09
N ALA A 16 12.01 2.71 8.40
CA ALA A 16 10.93 1.75 8.61
C ALA A 16 10.92 1.16 10.03
N SER A 17 12.10 0.81 10.56
CA SER A 17 12.22 0.29 11.92
C SER A 17 11.81 1.32 12.98
N GLN A 18 12.20 2.58 12.79
CA GLN A 18 11.79 3.68 13.65
C GLN A 18 10.28 3.90 13.58
N PHE A 19 9.70 3.91 12.37
CA PHE A 19 8.26 4.03 12.19
C PHE A 19 7.48 2.94 12.96
N PHE A 20 7.82 1.66 12.75
CA PHE A 20 7.11 0.58 13.44
C PHE A 20 7.31 0.62 14.95
N SER A 21 8.50 1.02 15.42
CA SER A 21 8.75 1.15 16.86
C SER A 21 7.99 2.31 17.51
N GLN A 22 7.64 3.34 16.75
CA GLN A 22 6.85 4.47 17.24
C GLN A 22 5.34 4.20 17.16
N VAL A 23 4.90 3.51 16.10
CA VAL A 23 3.47 3.24 15.85
C VAL A 23 2.97 2.05 16.65
N LEU A 24 3.73 0.96 16.71
CA LEU A 24 3.32 -0.26 17.41
C LEU A 24 3.62 -0.16 18.89
N ARG A 25 2.56 -0.25 19.69
CA ARG A 25 2.67 -0.41 21.14
C ARG A 25 2.90 -1.88 21.47
N LYS A 26 3.28 -2.16 22.72
CA LYS A 26 3.58 -3.52 23.21
C LYS A 26 2.48 -4.58 23.00
N LYS A 27 1.24 -4.17 22.78
CA LYS A 27 0.08 -5.06 22.59
C LYS A 27 -0.47 -5.01 21.16
N ASP A 28 0.12 -4.20 20.30
CA ASP A 28 -0.33 -4.03 18.94
C ASP A 28 0.39 -5.06 18.07
N GLU A 29 -0.33 -5.60 17.10
CA GLU A 29 0.21 -6.47 16.07
C GLU A 29 -0.07 -5.85 14.71
N ALA A 30 0.81 -6.11 13.75
CA ALA A 30 0.62 -5.70 12.37
C ALA A 30 0.93 -6.85 11.42
N PHE A 31 0.36 -6.77 10.23
CA PHE A 31 0.68 -7.60 9.08
C PHE A 31 0.97 -6.69 7.89
N LEU A 32 1.63 -7.23 6.86
CA LEU A 32 1.99 -6.50 5.66
C LEU A 32 1.46 -7.21 4.42
N ILE A 33 0.71 -6.48 3.61
CA ILE A 33 0.27 -6.91 2.28
C ILE A 33 0.95 -6.03 1.26
N SER A 34 1.54 -6.66 0.24
CA SER A 34 1.95 -6.00 -0.98
C SER A 34 0.90 -6.17 -2.06
N PHE A 35 0.79 -5.20 -2.95
CA PHE A 35 -0.13 -5.27 -4.08
C PHE A 35 0.55 -4.72 -5.33
N GLY A 36 0.34 -5.44 -6.43
CA GLY A 36 0.79 -5.13 -7.78
C GLY A 36 -0.21 -5.73 -8.75
N GLU A 37 0.22 -6.67 -9.60
CA GLU A 37 -0.71 -7.46 -10.44
C GLU A 37 -1.59 -8.42 -9.60
N GLU A 38 -1.08 -8.79 -8.42
CA GLU A 38 -1.74 -9.61 -7.41
C GLU A 38 -1.49 -9.04 -6.00
N SER A 39 -2.26 -9.48 -5.01
CA SER A 39 -2.05 -9.14 -3.60
C SER A 39 -1.38 -10.30 -2.87
N GLU A 40 -0.32 -10.01 -2.12
CA GLU A 40 0.49 -11.01 -1.42
C GLU A 40 0.75 -10.58 0.03
N LEU A 41 0.53 -11.49 0.98
CA LEU A 41 0.87 -11.30 2.38
C LEU A 41 2.38 -11.51 2.59
N LEU A 42 3.11 -10.42 2.80
CA LEU A 42 4.56 -10.45 3.02
C LEU A 42 4.94 -10.83 4.46
N GLN A 43 4.07 -10.50 5.41
CA GLN A 43 4.27 -10.78 6.83
C GLN A 43 2.90 -10.91 7.49
N ASP A 44 2.65 -12.04 8.17
CA ASP A 44 1.46 -12.21 9.00
C ASP A 44 1.59 -11.45 10.34
N TYR A 45 0.54 -11.44 11.16
CA TYR A 45 0.46 -10.77 12.45
C TYR A 45 1.72 -10.98 13.28
N THR A 46 2.33 -9.85 13.64
CA THR A 46 3.48 -9.82 14.52
C THR A 46 3.55 -8.50 15.25
N GLY A 47 3.93 -8.55 16.53
CA GLY A 47 4.36 -7.39 17.30
C GLY A 47 5.84 -7.06 17.14
N SER A 48 6.57 -7.73 16.23
CA SER A 48 8.02 -7.56 16.05
C SER A 48 8.32 -6.54 14.95
N PRO A 49 8.87 -5.36 15.27
CA PRO A 49 9.28 -4.37 14.27
C PRO A 49 10.32 -4.93 13.28
N ARG A 50 11.16 -5.86 13.74
CA ARG A 50 12.18 -6.50 12.91
C ARG A 50 11.56 -7.39 11.83
N LEU A 51 10.55 -8.19 12.18
CA LEU A 51 9.89 -9.06 11.19
C LEU A 51 9.11 -8.23 10.17
N LEU A 52 8.48 -7.14 10.60
CA LEU A 52 7.82 -6.20 9.69
C LEU A 52 8.83 -5.53 8.75
N GLN A 53 9.97 -5.10 9.26
CA GLN A 53 11.05 -4.54 8.44
C GLN A 53 11.60 -5.57 7.43
N GLU A 54 11.77 -6.83 7.85
CA GLU A 54 12.16 -7.91 6.95
C GLU A 54 11.09 -8.17 5.87
N GLY A 55 9.81 -8.14 6.24
CA GLY A 55 8.68 -8.20 5.30
C GLY A 55 8.69 -7.06 4.29
N LEU A 56 8.98 -5.81 4.72
CA LEU A 56 9.08 -4.67 3.79
C LEU A 56 10.19 -4.83 2.74
N LYS A 57 11.26 -5.59 3.01
CA LYS A 57 12.28 -5.90 1.98
C LYS A 57 11.73 -6.78 0.86
N GLY A 58 10.65 -7.49 1.13
CA GLY A 58 9.89 -8.26 0.15
C GLY A 58 9.00 -7.39 -0.74
N LEU A 59 8.81 -6.10 -0.42
CA LEU A 59 8.07 -5.17 -1.27
C LEU A 59 8.79 -5.06 -2.62
N ARG A 60 8.20 -5.70 -3.62
CA ARG A 60 8.56 -5.42 -5.00
C ARG A 60 7.83 -4.14 -5.36
N VAL A 61 8.58 -3.08 -5.62
CA VAL A 61 8.01 -1.93 -6.30
C VAL A 61 7.53 -2.47 -7.65
N SER A 62 6.23 -2.71 -7.77
CA SER A 62 5.57 -2.85 -9.06
C SER A 62 5.66 -1.49 -9.73
N SER A 63 6.85 -1.15 -10.21
CA SER A 63 7.03 -0.16 -11.25
C SER A 63 6.17 -0.68 -12.39
N GLY A 64 4.98 -0.09 -12.54
CA GLY A 64 4.08 -0.33 -13.64
C GLY A 64 4.82 -0.02 -14.92
N VAL A 65 5.51 -1.02 -15.45
CA VAL A 65 5.97 -0.98 -16.82
C VAL A 65 4.69 -1.20 -17.61
N GLY A 66 4.05 -0.10 -18.01
CA GLY A 66 3.23 -0.08 -19.19
C GLY A 66 4.09 -0.65 -20.32
N GLY A 67 3.92 -1.93 -20.61
CA GLY A 67 4.83 -2.68 -21.44
C GLY A 67 4.24 -4.05 -21.71
N LEU A 68 3.71 -4.19 -22.93
CA LEU A 68 3.48 -5.45 -23.63
C LEU A 68 4.40 -6.56 -23.07
N GLY A 69 3.83 -7.53 -22.36
CA GLY A 69 4.60 -8.70 -21.91
C GLY A 69 5.26 -9.38 -23.12
N PRO A 70 6.51 -9.86 -23.02
CA PRO A 70 7.18 -10.55 -24.12
C PRO A 70 6.65 -11.99 -24.19
N GLY A 71 5.48 -12.16 -24.79
CA GLY A 71 4.86 -13.46 -25.02
C GLY A 71 4.22 -13.48 -26.41
N PRO A 72 4.46 -14.51 -27.24
CA PRO A 72 3.89 -14.59 -28.59
C PRO A 72 2.38 -14.93 -28.60
N VAL A 73 1.73 -14.96 -27.43
CA VAL A 73 0.35 -15.44 -27.26
C VAL A 73 -0.48 -14.37 -26.55
N PRO A 74 -1.50 -13.79 -27.19
CA PRO A 74 -2.49 -12.94 -26.53
C PRO A 74 -3.34 -13.83 -25.61
N THR A 75 -3.15 -13.74 -24.29
CA THR A 75 -4.09 -14.29 -23.33
C THR A 75 -5.28 -13.34 -23.19
N ALA A 76 -6.51 -13.88 -23.15
CA ALA A 76 -7.75 -13.12 -23.00
C ALA A 76 -7.99 -12.59 -21.57
N GLY A 77 -6.92 -12.15 -20.90
CA GLY A 77 -6.96 -11.36 -19.68
C GLY A 77 -6.12 -10.13 -19.93
N GLY A 78 -6.70 -8.93 -19.83
CA GLY A 78 -5.95 -7.69 -19.99
C GLY A 78 -4.75 -7.64 -19.04
N PRO A 79 -3.77 -6.75 -19.29
CA PRO A 79 -2.68 -6.52 -18.34
C PRO A 79 -3.29 -6.25 -16.97
N ARG A 80 -2.98 -7.09 -15.97
CA ARG A 80 -3.42 -6.86 -14.59
C ARG A 80 -2.48 -5.82 -14.01
N GLY A 81 -2.94 -4.58 -13.92
CA GLY A 81 -2.22 -3.52 -13.22
C GLY A 81 -2.45 -3.64 -11.71
N THR A 82 -2.32 -2.53 -11.01
CA THR A 82 -2.43 -2.43 -9.55
C THR A 82 -3.79 -2.92 -9.02
N VAL A 83 -3.79 -3.91 -8.11
CA VAL A 83 -5.00 -4.47 -7.45
C VAL A 83 -5.25 -3.90 -6.04
N LEU A 84 -5.32 -2.57 -5.94
CA LEU A 84 -5.45 -1.85 -4.67
C LEU A 84 -6.73 -2.22 -3.89
N TYR A 85 -7.89 -2.21 -4.56
CA TYR A 85 -9.16 -2.49 -3.88
C TYR A 85 -9.27 -3.94 -3.42
N ASP A 86 -8.73 -4.89 -4.19
CA ASP A 86 -8.66 -6.30 -3.78
C ASP A 86 -7.80 -6.47 -2.52
N ALA A 87 -6.67 -5.77 -2.43
CA ALA A 87 -5.79 -5.82 -1.26
C ALA A 87 -6.44 -5.24 0.01
N VAL A 88 -7.15 -4.10 -0.11
CA VAL A 88 -7.90 -3.50 1.01
C VAL A 88 -9.01 -4.44 1.46
N TYR A 89 -9.74 -5.05 0.52
CA TYR A 89 -10.78 -6.02 0.85
C TYR A 89 -10.21 -7.23 1.59
N LEU A 90 -9.07 -7.77 1.14
CA LEU A 90 -8.40 -8.91 1.78
C LEU A 90 -7.98 -8.55 3.21
N ALA A 91 -7.34 -7.40 3.39
CA ALA A 91 -6.94 -6.89 4.70
C ALA A 91 -8.15 -6.79 5.65
N ALA A 92 -9.25 -6.20 5.18
CA ALA A 92 -10.45 -6.02 5.99
C ALA A 92 -11.17 -7.34 6.30
N SER A 93 -11.52 -8.10 5.25
CA SER A 93 -12.42 -9.25 5.35
C SER A 93 -11.75 -10.50 5.90
N GLU A 94 -10.49 -10.73 5.56
CA GLU A 94 -9.77 -11.97 5.89
C GLU A 94 -8.85 -11.81 7.10
N LYS A 95 -8.22 -10.63 7.26
CA LYS A 95 -7.30 -10.41 8.37
C LYS A 95 -7.95 -9.73 9.55
N LEU A 96 -8.70 -8.64 9.35
CA LEU A 96 -9.15 -7.77 10.44
C LEU A 96 -10.55 -8.09 11.00
N ARG A 97 -11.42 -8.74 10.21
CA ARG A 97 -12.83 -8.95 10.59
C ARG A 97 -13.00 -9.76 11.87
N THR A 98 -12.13 -10.73 12.13
CA THR A 98 -12.18 -11.59 13.34
C THR A 98 -11.50 -10.97 14.55
N GLU A 99 -10.74 -9.90 14.34
CA GLU A 99 -9.93 -9.29 15.40
C GLU A 99 -10.74 -8.29 16.22
N VAL A 100 -10.41 -8.24 17.51
CA VAL A 100 -11.05 -7.39 18.50
C VAL A 100 -10.17 -6.18 18.80
N GLY A 101 -10.80 -5.01 18.95
CA GLY A 101 -10.12 -3.77 19.30
C GLY A 101 -10.05 -2.79 18.15
N ARG A 102 -9.15 -1.81 18.26
CA ARG A 102 -8.99 -0.76 17.25
C ARG A 102 -8.23 -1.32 16.05
N LYS A 103 -8.84 -1.23 14.87
CA LYS A 103 -8.30 -1.77 13.62
C LYS A 103 -8.03 -0.64 12.65
N VAL A 104 -6.85 -0.66 12.06
CA VAL A 104 -6.40 0.37 11.13
C VAL A 104 -5.77 -0.30 9.92
N ILE A 105 -6.09 0.21 8.74
CA ILE A 105 -5.40 -0.12 7.48
C ILE A 105 -4.64 1.14 7.06
N VAL A 106 -3.34 1.02 6.87
CA VAL A 106 -2.51 2.08 6.29
C VAL A 106 -2.18 1.70 4.86
N VAL A 107 -2.57 2.54 3.90
CA VAL A 107 -2.36 2.30 2.47
C VAL A 107 -1.32 3.30 1.95
N ILE A 108 -0.28 2.82 1.27
CA ILE A 108 0.77 3.68 0.70
C ILE A 108 0.79 3.48 -0.81
N THR A 109 0.39 4.49 -1.58
CA THR A 109 0.18 4.42 -3.04
C THR A 109 -0.15 5.80 -3.59
N ASP A 110 -0.13 5.96 -4.91
CA ASP A 110 -0.71 7.10 -5.63
C ASP A 110 -2.23 6.97 -5.86
N GLY A 111 -2.81 5.84 -5.45
CA GLY A 111 -4.25 5.59 -5.46
C GLY A 111 -4.80 5.05 -6.76
N VAL A 112 -3.93 4.79 -7.75
CA VAL A 112 -4.35 4.28 -9.05
C VAL A 112 -4.59 2.77 -8.97
N ASP A 113 -5.80 2.35 -9.32
CA ASP A 113 -6.19 0.94 -9.46
C ASP A 113 -6.46 0.62 -10.93
N GLU A 114 -5.84 -0.46 -11.43
CA GLU A 114 -5.91 -0.85 -12.85
C GLU A 114 -6.27 -2.34 -13.05
N GLY A 115 -6.53 -3.07 -11.97
CA GLY A 115 -6.68 -4.53 -12.05
C GLY A 115 -7.63 -5.15 -11.03
N SER A 116 -8.17 -4.40 -10.06
CA SER A 116 -9.01 -4.99 -9.03
C SER A 116 -10.27 -5.59 -9.62
N ARG A 117 -10.62 -6.78 -9.13
CA ARG A 117 -11.93 -7.39 -9.44
C ARG A 117 -13.04 -6.73 -8.63
N LEU A 118 -12.70 -6.21 -7.46
CA LEU A 118 -13.61 -5.53 -6.55
C LEU A 118 -13.62 -4.03 -6.84
N SER A 119 -14.78 -3.42 -6.64
CA SER A 119 -14.93 -1.97 -6.69
C SER A 119 -14.44 -1.32 -5.40
N ILE A 120 -14.07 -0.04 -5.49
CA ILE A 120 -13.76 0.79 -4.32
C ILE A 120 -14.86 0.74 -3.24
N ASN A 121 -16.13 0.70 -3.65
CA ASN A 121 -17.26 0.65 -2.70
C ASN A 121 -17.25 -0.67 -1.91
N GLN A 122 -16.91 -1.79 -2.55
CA GLN A 122 -16.82 -3.08 -1.87
C GLN A 122 -15.63 -3.11 -0.89
N ALA A 123 -14.50 -2.49 -1.25
CA ALA A 123 -13.37 -2.35 -0.35
C ALA A 123 -13.71 -1.50 0.89
N VAL A 124 -14.38 -0.35 0.69
CA VAL A 124 -14.85 0.52 1.77
C VAL A 124 -15.87 -0.21 2.67
N GLU A 125 -16.86 -0.87 2.07
CA GLU A 125 -17.87 -1.62 2.81
C GLU A 125 -17.23 -2.74 3.64
N ALA A 126 -16.22 -3.42 3.10
CA ALA A 126 -15.48 -4.45 3.84
C ALA A 126 -14.74 -3.86 5.05
N ALA A 127 -14.07 -2.71 4.87
CA ALA A 127 -13.39 -2.02 5.98
C ALA A 127 -14.37 -1.57 7.06
N GLN A 128 -15.51 -1.00 6.68
CA GLN A 128 -16.58 -0.62 7.62
C GLN A 128 -17.14 -1.83 8.37
N LYS A 129 -17.42 -2.95 7.68
CA LYS A 129 -17.88 -4.20 8.31
C LYS A 129 -16.85 -4.80 9.26
N ALA A 130 -15.58 -4.53 9.02
CA ALA A 130 -14.48 -4.95 9.88
C ALA A 130 -14.18 -3.94 10.99
N ASP A 131 -14.97 -2.87 11.18
CA ASP A 131 -14.69 -1.76 12.10
C ASP A 131 -13.24 -1.22 11.95
N ALA A 132 -12.75 -1.18 10.71
CA ALA A 132 -11.39 -0.77 10.38
C ALA A 132 -11.38 0.63 9.75
N VAL A 133 -10.50 1.49 10.26
CA VAL A 133 -10.28 2.84 9.73
C VAL A 133 -9.15 2.80 8.70
N ILE A 134 -9.36 3.39 7.53
CA ILE A 134 -8.34 3.48 6.48
C ILE A 134 -7.65 4.84 6.57
N TYR A 135 -6.31 4.83 6.67
CA TYR A 135 -5.48 6.01 6.42
C TYR A 135 -4.68 5.79 5.16
N SER A 136 -4.68 6.78 4.27
CA SER A 136 -3.90 6.71 3.03
C SER A 136 -2.71 7.66 3.09
N ILE A 137 -1.57 7.20 2.61
CA ILE A 137 -0.37 7.99 2.38
C ILE A 137 -0.25 8.11 0.86
N ASP A 138 -0.66 9.26 0.33
CA ASP A 138 -0.57 9.61 -1.09
C ASP A 138 0.90 9.88 -1.43
N TYR A 139 1.52 8.91 -2.10
CA TYR A 139 2.89 8.94 -2.54
C TYR A 139 2.93 8.99 -4.07
N GLN A 140 3.17 10.18 -4.62
CA GLN A 140 3.32 10.38 -6.06
C GLN A 140 4.81 10.41 -6.40
N ASP A 141 5.26 9.58 -7.36
CA ASP A 141 6.63 9.68 -7.88
C ASP A 141 6.69 10.69 -9.05
N PRO A 142 7.38 11.84 -8.90
CA PRO A 142 7.51 12.82 -9.97
C PRO A 142 8.30 12.31 -11.19
N HIS A 143 9.01 11.18 -11.09
CA HIS A 143 9.72 10.57 -12.22
C HIS A 143 8.77 9.73 -13.09
N PHE A 144 7.72 9.18 -12.47
CA PHE A 144 6.71 8.39 -13.15
C PHE A 144 5.67 9.29 -13.82
N TYR A 145 5.33 10.38 -13.14
CA TYR A 145 4.44 11.42 -13.63
C TYR A 145 5.27 12.55 -14.23
N GLY A 146 5.47 12.54 -15.56
CA GLY A 146 6.17 13.60 -16.29
C GLY A 146 5.59 15.01 -16.02
N PRO A 147 6.11 16.08 -16.67
CA PRO A 147 5.78 17.48 -16.33
C PRO A 147 4.28 17.86 -16.43
N PHE A 148 3.44 16.96 -16.92
CA PHE A 148 1.99 17.11 -16.98
C PHE A 148 1.22 16.40 -15.85
N GLY A 149 1.90 15.75 -14.90
CA GLY A 149 1.27 15.01 -13.80
C GLY A 149 0.47 13.81 -14.30
N GLY A 150 0.28 12.79 -13.47
CA GLY A 150 -0.53 11.63 -13.81
C GLY A 150 -1.92 12.00 -14.30
N PHE A 151 -2.37 11.28 -15.31
CA PHE A 151 -3.72 11.34 -15.85
C PHE A 151 -4.75 11.30 -14.72
N GLY A 152 -5.32 12.47 -14.38
CA GLY A 152 -6.54 12.63 -13.61
C GLY A 152 -6.41 12.34 -12.12
N GLY A 153 -6.85 13.27 -11.28
CA GLY A 153 -6.92 13.11 -9.81
C GLY A 153 -7.82 11.98 -9.30
N GLY A 154 -8.12 10.96 -10.12
CA GLY A 154 -8.88 9.77 -9.76
C GLY A 154 -8.21 8.97 -8.64
N GLY A 155 -6.88 8.85 -8.63
CA GLY A 155 -6.15 8.17 -7.55
C GLY A 155 -6.30 8.87 -6.20
N GLU A 156 -6.09 10.19 -6.16
CA GLU A 156 -6.35 10.99 -4.96
C GLU A 156 -7.82 10.89 -4.51
N ILE A 157 -8.77 10.96 -5.45
CA ILE A 157 -10.21 10.83 -5.14
C ILE A 157 -10.50 9.45 -4.54
N ALA A 158 -9.89 8.39 -5.05
CA ALA A 158 -10.03 7.04 -4.52
C ALA A 158 -9.49 6.92 -3.09
N LEU A 159 -8.28 7.42 -2.84
CA LEU A 159 -7.68 7.43 -1.49
C LEU A 159 -8.52 8.24 -0.50
N ARG A 160 -9.00 9.41 -0.93
CA ARG A 160 -9.89 10.26 -0.14
C ARG A 160 -11.19 9.54 0.19
N LYS A 161 -11.82 8.90 -0.80
CA LYS A 161 -13.05 8.16 -0.60
C LYS A 161 -12.85 7.04 0.44
N MET A 162 -11.83 6.22 0.28
CA MET A 162 -11.56 5.13 1.22
C MET A 162 -11.28 5.63 2.64
N SER A 163 -10.49 6.70 2.76
CA SER A 163 -10.14 7.28 4.06
C SER A 163 -11.35 7.94 4.72
N ASP A 164 -12.01 8.89 4.03
CA ASP A 164 -13.07 9.70 4.62
C ASP A 164 -14.31 8.86 4.99
N GLU A 165 -14.70 7.88 4.15
CA GLU A 165 -15.87 7.03 4.42
C GLU A 165 -15.63 6.00 5.54
N THR A 166 -14.38 5.77 5.93
CA THR A 166 -14.03 4.90 7.07
C THR A 166 -13.61 5.69 8.32
N GLY A 167 -13.64 7.03 8.25
CA GLY A 167 -13.30 7.93 9.35
C GLY A 167 -11.80 8.23 9.52
N GLY A 168 -10.99 7.92 8.51
CA GLY A 168 -9.57 8.27 8.46
C GLY A 168 -9.28 9.46 7.56
N HIS A 169 -8.01 9.62 7.19
CA HIS A 169 -7.52 10.77 6.41
C HIS A 169 -6.42 10.39 5.44
N VAL A 170 -6.28 11.20 4.38
CA VAL A 170 -5.17 11.13 3.42
C VAL A 170 -4.05 12.07 3.84
N TYR A 171 -2.83 11.55 3.89
CA TYR A 171 -1.59 12.30 4.10
C TYR A 171 -0.80 12.35 2.79
N LYS A 172 -0.48 13.54 2.30
CA LYS A 172 0.33 13.71 1.09
C LYS A 172 1.80 13.75 1.43
N VAL A 173 2.61 12.98 0.71
CA VAL A 173 4.07 13.00 0.84
C VAL A 173 4.65 13.76 -0.34
N ASP A 174 5.25 14.93 -0.07
CA ASP A 174 6.09 15.64 -1.02
C ASP A 174 7.55 15.41 -0.61
N ARG A 175 8.45 15.08 -1.55
CA ARG A 175 9.90 14.90 -1.32
C ARG A 175 10.58 16.16 -0.74
N ARG A 176 9.84 17.27 -0.58
CA ARG A 176 10.29 18.52 0.05
C ARG A 176 10.14 18.56 1.57
N VAL A 177 9.60 17.54 2.23
CA VAL A 177 9.47 17.50 3.69
C VAL A 177 10.31 16.37 4.26
N THR A 178 11.50 16.71 4.75
CA THR A 178 12.21 15.91 5.76
C THR A 178 11.44 16.02 7.07
N LEU A 179 11.09 14.87 7.67
CA LEU A 179 10.56 14.82 9.03
C LEU A 179 11.70 15.20 9.99
N GLU A 180 11.77 16.48 10.33
CA GLU A 180 12.46 16.97 11.54
C GLU A 180 11.48 17.08 12.71
#